data_AF-A0A849A7Q6-F1
#
_entry.id   AF-A0A849A7Q6-F1
#
_cell.length_a   1.000
_cell.length_b   1.000
_cell.length_c   1.000
_cell.angle_alpha   90.00
_cell.angle_beta   90.00
_cell.angle_gamma   90.00
#
_symmetry.space_group_name_H-M   'P 1'
#
loop_
_entity.id
_entity.type
_entity.pdbx_description
1 polymer ?
#
loop_
_entity_poly.entity_id
_entity_poly.type
_entity_poly.pdbx_seq_one_letter_code
_entity_poly.pdbx_strand_id
1 'polypeptide(L)'
;MPSEPAPDGPGPSEPALRTGSAASADALPDVGLAGVNDPRCRSTEPPVVLLHGTVSTPESNFSRLAPALRASGRCAYAVLYGAMLGWGGVGDIDASADQVAAFVGAVRRASGARQVDVIAFSQGALVLRNALQRKLNPADVRLAVLLAPNYHGTSVNLASRAPAALCPACGQQATGSPLLRRLADGGELAPGVRYAALSTADDAWVLPVSGQAPVGPADRVRAEVLQQRCPGLSVAHENLPGQPTAVEWTLGTLRNGGVPPEQLPCR
;
A
#
# COMPACT_ATOMS: atom_id res chain seq x y z
N MET A 1 3.56 73.53 47.32
CA MET A 1 3.76 73.15 45.91
C MET A 1 4.79 72.03 45.85
N PRO A 2 4.34 70.78 45.89
CA PRO A 2 4.98 69.73 45.11
C PRO A 2 3.98 69.00 44.21
N SER A 3 4.51 68.56 43.07
CA SER A 3 3.84 68.17 41.83
C SER A 3 3.14 66.81 41.88
N GLU A 4 1.98 66.71 41.24
CA GLU A 4 1.27 65.45 40.93
C GLU A 4 2.05 64.59 39.90
N PRO A 5 2.05 63.24 40.04
CA PRO A 5 2.56 62.34 39.02
C PRO A 5 1.49 61.99 37.97
N ALA A 6 1.95 61.78 36.74
CA ALA A 6 1.18 61.48 35.53
C ALA A 6 0.53 60.07 35.53
N PRO A 7 -0.49 59.81 34.68
CA PRO A 7 -1.23 58.54 34.67
C PRO A 7 -0.47 57.43 33.91
N ASP A 8 -0.50 56.22 34.48
CA ASP A 8 0.03 55.00 33.87
C ASP A 8 -0.80 54.58 32.63
N GLY A 9 -0.08 54.28 31.54
CA GLY A 9 -0.64 53.85 30.27
C GLY A 9 -1.19 52.40 30.28
N PRO A 10 -1.93 52.03 29.23
CA PRO A 10 -2.60 50.73 29.16
C PRO A 10 -1.58 49.59 28.97
N GLY A 11 -1.66 48.58 29.83
CA GLY A 11 -0.84 47.38 29.77
C GLY A 11 -1.05 46.57 28.48
N PRO A 12 -0.04 45.78 28.06
CA PRO A 12 -0.11 45.02 26.82
C PRO A 12 -1.19 43.94 26.90
N SER A 13 -2.02 43.90 25.86
CA SER A 13 -3.10 42.94 25.67
C SER A 13 -2.55 41.53 25.50
N GLU A 14 -3.08 40.57 26.24
CA GLU A 14 -2.73 39.15 26.12
C GLU A 14 -3.03 38.64 24.69
N PRO A 15 -2.12 37.85 24.08
CA PRO A 15 -2.38 37.27 22.78
C PRO A 15 -3.44 36.17 22.88
N ALA A 16 -4.57 36.38 22.20
CA ALA A 16 -5.63 35.40 22.05
C ALA A 16 -5.06 34.07 21.51
N LEU A 17 -5.24 33.00 22.29
CA LEU A 17 -5.02 31.63 21.84
C LEU A 17 -5.81 31.40 20.55
N ARG A 18 -5.10 31.25 19.43
CA ARG A 18 -5.68 30.65 18.23
C ARG A 18 -5.99 29.20 18.56
N THR A 19 -7.27 28.91 18.78
CA THR A 19 -7.78 27.54 18.80
C THR A 19 -7.44 26.92 17.45
N GLY A 20 -6.47 26.00 17.47
CA GLY A 20 -6.19 25.16 16.32
C GLY A 20 -7.47 24.42 15.93
N SER A 21 -7.89 24.57 14.68
CA SER A 21 -8.95 23.77 14.09
C SER A 21 -8.66 22.30 14.36
N ALA A 22 -9.54 21.63 15.11
CA ALA A 22 -9.46 20.19 15.27
C ALA A 22 -9.47 19.57 13.86
N ALA A 23 -8.36 18.97 13.45
CA ALA A 23 -8.33 18.18 12.23
C ALA A 23 -9.45 17.14 12.34
N SER A 24 -10.41 17.20 11.42
CA SER A 24 -11.53 16.26 11.38
C SER A 24 -10.99 14.83 11.41
N ALA A 25 -11.58 13.95 12.22
CA ALA A 25 -11.24 12.53 12.28
C ALA A 25 -11.41 11.78 10.94
N ASP A 26 -11.89 12.47 9.91
CA ASP A 26 -12.11 12.00 8.54
C ASP A 26 -11.07 12.50 7.52
N ALA A 27 -10.07 13.31 7.93
CA ALA A 27 -9.03 13.76 7.01
C ALA A 27 -8.07 12.62 6.68
N LEU A 28 -8.08 12.17 5.43
CA LEU A 28 -7.11 11.21 4.92
C LEU A 28 -5.71 11.85 4.90
N PRO A 29 -4.64 11.09 5.23
CA PRO A 29 -3.30 11.65 5.38
C PRO A 29 -2.75 12.12 4.04
N ASP A 30 -1.92 13.17 4.05
CA ASP A 30 -1.06 13.49 2.92
C ASP A 30 0.05 12.44 2.82
N VAL A 31 0.34 12.01 1.60
CA VAL A 31 1.28 10.93 1.27
C VAL A 31 2.24 11.33 0.14
N GLY A 32 2.33 12.61 -0.19
CA GLY A 32 3.27 13.13 -1.19
C GLY A 32 2.89 12.83 -2.64
N LEU A 33 1.65 12.36 -2.89
CA LEU A 33 1.16 12.06 -4.23
C LEU A 33 -0.02 12.96 -4.59
N ALA A 34 0.16 13.84 -5.57
CA ALA A 34 -0.87 14.77 -6.00
C ALA A 34 -2.19 14.04 -6.35
N GLY A 35 -3.28 14.47 -5.70
CA GLY A 35 -4.64 13.96 -5.89
C GLY A 35 -4.88 12.51 -5.45
N VAL A 36 -3.91 11.87 -4.79
CA VAL A 36 -4.15 10.68 -3.97
C VAL A 36 -4.74 11.14 -2.64
N ASN A 37 -5.61 10.33 -2.05
CA ASN A 37 -6.31 10.67 -0.81
C ASN A 37 -7.22 11.90 -0.91
N ASP A 38 -7.65 12.32 -2.10
CA ASP A 38 -8.64 13.39 -2.26
C ASP A 38 -10.02 12.90 -1.80
N PRO A 39 -10.57 13.40 -0.68
CA PRO A 39 -11.87 12.95 -0.15
C PRO A 39 -13.04 13.34 -1.06
N ARG A 40 -12.82 14.24 -2.03
CA ARG A 40 -13.83 14.64 -3.01
C ARG A 40 -13.80 13.79 -4.28
N CYS A 41 -12.81 12.90 -4.42
CA CYS A 41 -12.75 12.03 -5.58
C CYS A 41 -13.96 11.09 -5.61
N ARG A 42 -14.56 10.90 -6.78
CA ARG A 42 -15.65 9.96 -7.03
C ARG A 42 -15.30 9.09 -8.23
N SER A 43 -15.52 7.78 -8.11
CA SER A 43 -15.38 6.80 -9.19
C SER A 43 -16.59 5.88 -9.21
N THR A 44 -17.01 5.43 -10.40
CA THR A 44 -18.10 4.45 -10.56
C THR A 44 -17.65 3.04 -10.19
N GLU A 45 -16.37 2.75 -10.37
CA GLU A 45 -15.70 1.55 -9.90
C GLU A 45 -15.21 1.72 -8.44
N PRO A 46 -14.94 0.62 -7.71
CA PRO A 46 -14.34 0.68 -6.37
C PRO A 46 -13.12 1.61 -6.31
N PRO A 47 -12.89 2.37 -5.24
CA PRO A 47 -11.63 3.09 -5.08
C PRO A 47 -10.46 2.11 -4.95
N VAL A 48 -9.26 2.55 -5.32
CA VAL A 48 -8.02 1.77 -5.22
C VAL A 48 -7.24 2.20 -3.99
N VAL A 49 -6.87 1.23 -3.15
CA VAL A 49 -5.93 1.41 -2.03
C VAL A 49 -4.54 0.92 -2.43
N LEU A 50 -3.52 1.76 -2.27
CA LEU A 50 -2.13 1.49 -2.62
C LEU A 50 -1.31 1.18 -1.35
N LEU A 51 -0.63 0.04 -1.34
CA LEU A 51 0.19 -0.44 -0.22
C LEU A 51 1.65 -0.59 -0.67
N HIS A 52 2.52 0.27 -0.14
CA HIS A 52 3.95 0.34 -0.50
C HIS A 52 4.76 -0.86 0.02
N GLY A 53 6.03 -0.95 -0.35
CA GLY A 53 6.95 -2.02 0.08
C GLY A 53 7.70 -1.72 1.38
N THR A 54 8.72 -2.55 1.69
CA THR A 54 9.65 -2.35 2.81
C THR A 54 10.51 -1.09 2.57
N VAL A 55 10.81 -0.33 3.62
CA VAL A 55 11.69 0.86 3.58
C VAL A 55 11.29 1.81 2.44
N SER A 56 9.99 2.08 2.30
CA SER A 56 9.43 2.83 1.17
C SER A 56 8.34 3.81 1.63
N THR A 57 7.85 4.62 0.70
CA THR A 57 6.68 5.48 0.88
C THR A 57 5.69 5.23 -0.26
N PRO A 58 4.42 5.66 -0.13
CA PRO A 58 3.51 5.68 -1.27
C PRO A 58 4.10 6.42 -2.48
N GLU A 59 4.72 7.58 -2.25
CA GLU A 59 5.33 8.40 -3.30
C GLU A 59 6.45 7.65 -4.03
N SER A 60 7.39 7.03 -3.30
CA SER A 60 8.54 6.35 -3.90
C SER A 60 8.14 5.14 -4.77
N ASN A 61 7.04 4.45 -4.44
CA ASN A 61 6.60 3.27 -5.19
C ASN A 61 5.55 3.59 -6.26
N PHE A 62 4.71 4.60 -6.07
CA PHE A 62 3.51 4.81 -6.91
C PHE A 62 3.48 6.13 -7.68
N SER A 63 4.59 6.88 -7.73
CA SER A 63 4.70 8.14 -8.48
C SER A 63 4.28 8.06 -9.95
N ARG A 64 4.44 6.91 -10.61
CA ARG A 64 3.96 6.68 -11.99
C ARG A 64 2.57 6.04 -12.05
N LEU A 65 2.29 5.08 -11.16
CA LEU A 65 1.05 4.31 -11.17
C LEU A 65 -0.16 5.13 -10.70
N ALA A 66 0.00 5.95 -9.66
CA ALA A 66 -1.10 6.73 -9.11
C ALA A 66 -1.67 7.77 -10.10
N PRO A 67 -0.85 8.56 -10.82
CA PRO A 67 -1.36 9.42 -11.89
C PRO A 67 -2.05 8.63 -13.01
N ALA A 68 -1.52 7.47 -13.39
CA ALA A 68 -2.11 6.63 -14.44
C ALA A 68 -3.49 6.07 -14.04
N LEU A 69 -3.65 5.67 -12.78
CA LEU A 69 -4.95 5.29 -12.20
C LEU A 69 -5.95 6.44 -12.26
N ARG A 70 -5.53 7.64 -11.84
CA ARG A 70 -6.38 8.83 -11.86
C ARG A 70 -6.77 9.21 -13.28
N ALA A 71 -5.85 9.15 -14.23
CA ALA A 71 -6.12 9.37 -15.65
C ALA A 71 -7.11 8.34 -16.23
N SER A 72 -7.17 7.13 -15.67
CA SER A 72 -8.18 6.12 -16.00
C SER A 72 -9.54 6.32 -15.30
N GLY A 73 -9.72 7.40 -14.53
CA GLY A 73 -10.96 7.71 -13.82
C GLY A 73 -11.12 6.99 -12.47
N ARG A 74 -10.05 6.38 -11.93
CA ARG A 74 -10.07 5.68 -10.64
C ARG A 74 -9.62 6.61 -9.52
N CYS A 75 -10.36 6.61 -8.41
CA CYS A 75 -9.89 7.25 -7.17
C CYS A 75 -8.80 6.40 -6.53
N ALA A 76 -7.65 7.02 -6.25
CA ALA A 76 -6.51 6.37 -5.62
C ALA A 76 -6.31 6.90 -4.21
N TYR A 77 -6.09 5.97 -3.28
CA TYR A 77 -5.85 6.23 -1.87
C TYR A 77 -4.61 5.45 -1.43
N ALA A 78 -3.80 6.00 -0.53
CA ALA A 78 -2.62 5.32 -0.03
C ALA A 78 -2.38 5.67 1.44
N VAL A 79 -1.68 4.78 2.13
CA VAL A 79 -1.29 4.97 3.53
C VAL A 79 0.19 4.70 3.70
N LEU A 80 0.86 5.53 4.49
CA LEU A 80 2.19 5.23 5.00
C LEU A 80 2.03 4.38 6.26
N TYR A 81 2.16 3.06 6.12
CA TYR A 81 2.06 2.13 7.25
C TYR A 81 3.45 1.71 7.74
N GLY A 82 3.52 1.17 8.97
CA GLY A 82 4.77 0.66 9.53
C GLY A 82 5.87 1.72 9.61
N ALA A 83 5.47 2.99 9.82
CA ALA A 83 6.37 4.13 9.81
C ALA A 83 7.32 4.08 11.02
N MET A 84 8.62 4.06 10.76
CA MET A 84 9.66 4.14 11.78
C MET A 84 10.90 4.83 11.19
N LEU A 85 11.54 5.72 11.95
CA LEU A 85 12.76 6.44 11.52
C LEU A 85 12.61 7.17 10.16
N GLY A 86 11.40 7.66 9.86
CA GLY A 86 11.11 8.38 8.61
C GLY A 86 10.77 7.50 7.39
N TRP A 87 10.72 6.17 7.53
CA TRP A 87 10.42 5.23 6.45
C TRP A 87 9.20 4.37 6.76
N GLY A 88 8.39 4.05 5.74
CA GLY A 88 7.29 3.10 5.85
C GLY A 88 7.75 1.65 5.67
N GLY A 89 6.94 0.70 6.14
CA GLY A 89 7.18 -0.74 5.96
C GLY A 89 8.38 -1.25 6.73
N VAL A 90 8.72 -0.57 7.83
CA VAL A 90 9.85 -0.90 8.71
C VAL A 90 9.36 -1.50 10.01
N GLY A 91 8.33 -0.87 10.60
CA GLY A 91 7.70 -1.30 11.84
C GLY A 91 7.01 -2.66 11.72
N ASP A 92 6.54 -3.17 12.85
CA ASP A 92 5.92 -4.49 12.96
C ASP A 92 4.76 -4.73 11.96
N ILE A 93 4.73 -5.90 11.31
CA ILE A 93 3.75 -6.24 10.28
C ILE A 93 2.35 -6.49 10.86
N ASP A 94 2.24 -6.94 12.12
CA ASP A 94 0.95 -7.09 12.78
C ASP A 94 0.31 -5.71 13.04
N ALA A 95 1.09 -4.74 13.50
CA ALA A 95 0.63 -3.35 13.64
C ALA A 95 0.35 -2.68 12.28
N SER A 96 1.18 -2.95 11.27
CA SER A 96 0.98 -2.45 9.90
C SER A 96 -0.33 -2.96 9.29
N ALA A 97 -0.67 -4.23 9.54
CA ALA A 97 -1.93 -4.82 9.10
C ALA A 97 -3.15 -4.14 9.75
N ASP A 98 -3.06 -3.81 11.03
CA ASP A 98 -4.11 -3.08 11.77
C ASP A 98 -4.29 -1.66 11.18
N GLN A 99 -3.20 -0.96 10.86
CA GLN A 99 -3.23 0.34 10.18
C GLN A 99 -3.89 0.26 8.80
N VAL A 100 -3.54 -0.75 8.00
CA VAL A 100 -4.13 -0.96 6.68
C VAL A 100 -5.63 -1.28 6.78
N ALA A 101 -6.06 -2.11 7.73
CA ALA A 101 -7.47 -2.42 7.94
C ALA A 101 -8.28 -1.16 8.31
N ALA A 102 -7.76 -0.35 9.24
CA ALA A 102 -8.37 0.92 9.61
C ALA A 102 -8.45 1.89 8.42
N PHE A 103 -7.39 1.96 7.62
CA PHE A 103 -7.33 2.82 6.44
C PHE A 103 -8.33 2.41 5.35
N VAL A 104 -8.47 1.11 5.05
CA VAL A 104 -9.51 0.62 4.12
C VAL A 104 -10.90 1.03 4.61
N GLY A 105 -11.16 0.93 5.93
CA GLY A 105 -12.40 1.43 6.53
C GLY A 105 -12.61 2.93 6.32
N ALA A 106 -11.57 3.76 6.47
CA ALA A 106 -11.63 5.20 6.23
C ALA A 106 -11.91 5.52 4.75
N VAL A 107 -11.23 4.84 3.83
CA VAL A 107 -11.44 5.01 2.37
C VAL A 107 -12.89 4.68 2.00
N ARG A 108 -13.45 3.59 2.52
CA ARG A 108 -14.86 3.23 2.27
C ARG A 108 -15.83 4.27 2.79
N ARG A 109 -15.60 4.82 4.00
CA ARG A 109 -16.43 5.92 4.54
C ARG A 109 -16.33 7.18 3.69
N ALA A 110 -15.12 7.59 3.32
CA ALA A 110 -14.89 8.81 2.54
C ALA A 110 -15.45 8.73 1.11
N SER A 111 -15.31 7.56 0.47
CA SER A 111 -15.77 7.33 -0.91
C SER A 111 -17.24 6.92 -1.02
N GLY A 112 -17.83 6.40 0.06
CA GLY A 112 -19.15 5.75 0.05
C GLY A 112 -19.15 4.35 -0.60
N ALA A 113 -17.99 3.80 -0.96
CA ALA A 113 -17.90 2.53 -1.66
C ALA A 113 -18.09 1.32 -0.74
N ARG A 114 -18.83 0.31 -1.24
CA ARG A 114 -19.04 -0.96 -0.51
C ARG A 114 -17.80 -1.84 -0.47
N GLN A 115 -16.94 -1.77 -1.47
CA GLN A 115 -15.69 -2.52 -1.55
C GLN A 115 -14.57 -1.62 -2.08
N VAL A 116 -13.33 -2.04 -1.88
CA VAL A 116 -12.15 -1.46 -2.51
C VAL A 116 -11.44 -2.48 -3.40
N ASP A 117 -10.65 -1.99 -4.34
CA ASP A 117 -9.56 -2.78 -4.90
C ASP A 117 -8.26 -2.37 -4.20
N VAL A 118 -7.32 -3.30 -4.11
CA VAL A 118 -6.01 -3.05 -3.51
C VAL A 118 -4.92 -3.29 -4.55
N ILE A 119 -3.97 -2.37 -4.66
CA ILE A 119 -2.68 -2.63 -5.31
C ILE A 119 -1.63 -2.69 -4.21
N ALA A 120 -0.91 -3.80 -4.13
CA ALA A 120 0.08 -4.01 -3.10
C ALA A 120 1.42 -4.41 -3.73
N PHE A 121 2.46 -3.65 -3.40
CA PHE A 121 3.81 -3.88 -3.91
C PHE A 121 4.68 -4.52 -2.82
N SER A 122 5.46 -5.55 -3.18
CA SER A 122 6.44 -6.16 -2.27
C SER A 122 5.79 -6.54 -0.94
N GLN A 123 6.32 -6.04 0.19
CA GLN A 123 5.76 -6.21 1.54
C GLN A 123 4.28 -5.88 1.68
N GLY A 124 3.75 -4.93 0.89
CA GLY A 124 2.34 -4.56 0.93
C GLY A 124 1.43 -5.78 0.73
N ALA A 125 1.85 -6.76 -0.06
CA ALA A 125 1.10 -7.99 -0.29
C ALA A 125 1.01 -8.84 0.98
N LEU A 126 2.11 -8.97 1.71
CA LEU A 126 2.14 -9.69 2.98
C LEU A 126 1.33 -8.97 4.07
N VAL A 127 1.41 -7.65 4.13
CA VAL A 127 0.61 -6.83 5.05
C VAL A 127 -0.88 -6.98 4.74
N LEU A 128 -1.27 -6.95 3.46
CA LEU A 128 -2.66 -7.21 3.05
C LEU A 128 -3.13 -8.61 3.44
N ARG A 129 -2.31 -9.65 3.20
CA ARG A 129 -2.61 -11.03 3.61
C ARG A 129 -2.88 -11.10 5.11
N ASN A 130 -2.00 -10.51 5.92
CA ASN A 130 -2.14 -10.50 7.38
C ASN A 130 -3.38 -9.70 7.84
N ALA A 131 -3.67 -8.57 7.20
CA ALA A 131 -4.87 -7.79 7.47
C ALA A 131 -6.14 -8.60 7.19
N LEU A 132 -6.24 -9.26 6.04
CA LEU A 132 -7.39 -10.08 5.64
C LEU A 132 -7.65 -11.27 6.56
N GLN A 133 -6.60 -11.85 7.18
CA GLN A 133 -6.77 -12.95 8.13
C GLN A 133 -7.13 -12.49 9.55
N ARG A 134 -6.86 -11.22 9.92
CA ARG A 134 -7.00 -10.75 11.32
C ARG A 134 -8.06 -9.67 11.53
N LYS A 135 -8.09 -8.63 10.69
CA LYS A 135 -8.78 -7.36 10.98
C LYS A 135 -9.61 -6.81 9.84
N LEU A 136 -9.21 -7.06 8.60
CA LEU A 136 -9.89 -6.55 7.42
C LEU A 136 -10.92 -7.58 6.96
N ASN A 137 -12.19 -7.18 6.94
CA ASN A 137 -13.26 -8.03 6.43
C ASN A 137 -13.00 -8.33 4.93
N PRO A 138 -12.84 -9.60 4.53
CA PRO A 138 -12.64 -9.96 3.12
C PRO A 138 -13.74 -9.45 2.19
N ALA A 139 -14.97 -9.30 2.68
CA ALA A 139 -16.08 -8.76 1.90
C ALA A 139 -15.89 -7.28 1.51
N ASP A 140 -14.99 -6.55 2.18
CA ASP A 140 -14.66 -5.16 1.86
C ASP A 140 -13.60 -5.04 0.75
N VAL A 141 -12.98 -6.14 0.34
CA VAL A 141 -11.97 -6.18 -0.72
C VAL A 141 -12.47 -7.02 -1.89
N ARG A 142 -12.55 -6.41 -3.07
CA ARG A 142 -13.02 -7.11 -4.28
C ARG A 142 -11.88 -7.79 -5.03
N LEU A 143 -10.77 -7.09 -5.19
CA LEU A 143 -9.62 -7.51 -5.98
C LEU A 143 -8.32 -7.02 -5.34
N ALA A 144 -7.33 -7.91 -5.24
CA ALA A 144 -5.96 -7.58 -4.87
C ALA A 144 -5.04 -7.77 -6.08
N VAL A 145 -4.47 -6.67 -6.59
CA VAL A 145 -3.42 -6.67 -7.60
C VAL A 145 -2.07 -6.57 -6.92
N LEU A 146 -1.24 -7.57 -7.08
CA LEU A 146 0.01 -7.76 -6.36
C LEU A 146 1.20 -7.57 -7.30
N LEU A 147 2.12 -6.69 -6.96
CA LEU A 147 3.31 -6.39 -7.78
C LEU A 147 4.56 -6.85 -7.03
N ALA A 148 5.33 -7.76 -7.62
CA ALA A 148 6.45 -8.46 -7.00
C ALA A 148 6.17 -8.89 -5.53
N PRO A 149 5.04 -9.59 -5.26
CA PRO A 149 4.61 -9.84 -3.90
C PRO A 149 5.53 -10.78 -3.15
N ASN A 150 5.66 -10.57 -1.83
CA ASN A 150 6.27 -11.54 -0.92
C ASN A 150 5.21 -12.33 -0.15
N TYR A 151 4.21 -12.87 -0.84
CA TYR A 151 3.05 -13.52 -0.21
C TYR A 151 3.44 -14.69 0.71
N HIS A 152 4.54 -15.37 0.38
CA HIS A 152 5.16 -16.46 1.14
C HIS A 152 6.50 -16.08 1.79
N GLY A 153 6.79 -14.78 1.89
CA GLY A 153 8.08 -14.28 2.37
C GLY A 153 9.16 -14.29 1.31
N THR A 154 10.40 -14.25 1.78
CA THR A 154 11.60 -14.35 0.95
C THR A 154 12.68 -15.19 1.62
N SER A 155 13.52 -15.85 0.83
CA SER A 155 14.75 -16.50 1.30
C SER A 155 15.92 -15.52 1.46
N VAL A 156 15.78 -14.29 0.96
CA VAL A 156 16.80 -13.23 1.13
C VAL A 156 16.80 -12.77 2.58
N ASN A 157 17.97 -12.74 3.20
CA ASN A 157 18.11 -12.28 4.59
C ASN A 157 18.03 -10.75 4.70
N LEU A 158 16.82 -10.19 4.72
CA LEU A 158 16.60 -8.75 4.88
C LEU A 158 17.07 -8.24 6.25
N ALA A 159 17.03 -9.08 7.29
CA ALA A 159 17.50 -8.72 8.63
C ALA A 159 19.02 -8.51 8.71
N SER A 160 19.81 -9.00 7.74
CA SER A 160 21.24 -8.68 7.67
C SER A 160 21.50 -7.25 7.18
N ARG A 161 20.48 -6.54 6.69
CA ARG A 161 20.60 -5.17 6.16
C ARG A 161 20.24 -4.10 7.19
N ALA A 162 19.51 -4.47 8.24
CA ALA A 162 19.19 -3.59 9.36
C ALA A 162 18.97 -4.43 10.63
N PRO A 163 19.49 -4.00 11.80
CA PRO A 163 19.18 -4.63 13.07
C PRO A 163 17.67 -4.79 13.28
N ALA A 164 17.23 -5.90 13.89
CA ALA A 164 15.80 -6.16 14.10
C ALA A 164 15.08 -5.05 14.89
N ALA A 165 15.78 -4.37 15.82
CA ALA A 165 15.25 -3.21 16.54
C ALA A 165 14.98 -2.00 15.62
N LEU A 166 15.67 -1.92 14.48
CA LEU A 166 15.54 -0.86 13.47
C LEU A 166 14.68 -1.28 12.28
N CYS A 167 14.36 -2.58 12.12
CA CYS A 167 13.42 -3.09 11.13
C CYS A 167 12.79 -4.43 11.57
N PRO A 168 11.78 -4.41 12.46
CA PRO A 168 11.06 -5.63 12.83
C PRO A 168 10.48 -6.36 11.61
N ALA A 169 9.94 -5.62 10.63
CA ALA A 169 9.38 -6.20 9.41
C ALA A 169 10.41 -6.99 8.58
N CYS A 170 11.70 -6.61 8.61
CA CYS A 170 12.73 -7.30 7.85
C CYS A 170 12.90 -8.75 8.30
N GLY A 171 12.81 -9.03 9.61
CA GLY A 171 12.83 -10.39 10.13
C GLY A 171 11.52 -11.14 9.92
N GLN A 172 10.38 -10.45 10.01
CA GLN A 172 9.06 -11.06 9.84
C GLN A 172 8.79 -11.56 8.40
N GLN A 173 9.46 -10.99 7.40
CA GLN A 173 9.36 -11.39 5.99
C GLN A 173 10.18 -12.64 5.63
N ALA A 174 11.04 -13.12 6.53
CA ALA A 174 11.84 -14.32 6.26
C ALA A 174 10.94 -15.56 6.10
N THR A 175 11.24 -16.39 5.10
CA THR A 175 10.58 -17.69 4.93
C THR A 175 10.67 -18.51 6.22
N GLY A 176 9.54 -19.05 6.70
CA GLY A 176 9.48 -19.81 7.95
C GLY A 176 9.42 -18.96 9.22
N SER A 177 9.35 -17.63 9.13
CA SER A 177 9.15 -16.77 10.30
C SER A 177 7.87 -17.15 11.07
N PRO A 178 7.78 -16.81 12.37
CA PRO A 178 6.54 -17.04 13.13
C PRO A 178 5.31 -16.43 12.47
N LEU A 179 5.43 -15.24 11.86
CA LEU A 179 4.34 -14.62 11.11
C LEU A 179 3.89 -15.52 9.96
N LEU A 180 4.82 -15.96 9.09
CA LEU A 180 4.45 -16.73 7.91
C LEU A 180 3.91 -18.13 8.24
N ARG A 181 4.38 -18.75 9.31
CA ARG A 181 3.79 -20.01 9.80
C ARG A 181 2.33 -19.82 10.19
N ARG A 182 2.00 -18.78 10.96
CA ARG A 182 0.60 -18.46 11.29
C ARG A 182 -0.23 -18.15 10.04
N LEU A 183 0.33 -17.41 9.09
CA LEU A 183 -0.38 -17.06 7.85
C LEU A 183 -0.66 -18.28 6.96
N ALA A 184 0.25 -19.26 6.96
CA ALA A 184 0.05 -20.54 6.29
C ALA A 184 -1.09 -21.33 6.95
N ASP A 185 -1.16 -21.37 8.28
CA ASP A 185 -2.23 -22.04 9.04
C ASP A 185 -3.60 -21.40 8.79
N GLY A 186 -3.64 -20.08 8.56
CA GLY A 186 -4.86 -19.32 8.25
C GLY A 186 -5.40 -19.51 6.82
N GLY A 187 -4.72 -20.28 6.00
CA GLY A 187 -5.10 -20.56 4.62
C GLY A 187 -4.52 -19.59 3.59
N GLU A 188 -4.71 -19.96 2.33
CA GLU A 188 -4.01 -19.32 1.22
C GLU A 188 -4.73 -18.07 0.69
N LEU A 189 -6.06 -18.09 0.60
CA LEU A 189 -6.86 -17.03 0.02
C LEU A 189 -7.94 -16.57 0.99
N ALA A 190 -8.17 -15.25 1.05
CA ALA A 190 -9.31 -14.71 1.78
C ALA A 190 -10.62 -15.01 1.03
N PRO A 191 -11.74 -15.34 1.71
CA PRO A 191 -13.03 -15.60 1.06
C PRO A 191 -13.49 -14.44 0.17
N GLY A 192 -13.98 -14.75 -1.04
CA GLY A 192 -14.53 -13.77 -1.98
C GLY A 192 -13.51 -12.85 -2.70
N VAL A 193 -12.28 -12.74 -2.21
CA VAL A 193 -11.23 -11.89 -2.82
C VAL A 193 -10.64 -12.56 -4.06
N ARG A 194 -10.51 -11.82 -5.16
CA ARG A 194 -9.72 -12.23 -6.33
C ARG A 194 -8.31 -11.67 -6.26
N TYR A 195 -7.36 -12.39 -6.82
CA TYR A 195 -5.94 -12.05 -6.79
C TYR A 195 -5.39 -12.06 -8.21
N ALA A 196 -4.69 -10.99 -8.58
CA ALA A 196 -3.85 -10.95 -9.76
C ALA A 196 -2.44 -10.59 -9.32
N ALA A 197 -1.42 -11.30 -9.77
CA ALA A 197 -0.04 -11.06 -9.40
C ALA A 197 0.86 -10.94 -10.62
N LEU A 198 1.70 -9.90 -10.64
CA LEU A 198 2.75 -9.72 -11.63
C LEU A 198 4.09 -9.70 -10.91
N SER A 199 4.96 -10.63 -11.29
CA SER A 199 6.33 -10.73 -10.78
C SER A 199 7.32 -10.37 -11.88
N THR A 200 8.58 -10.12 -11.51
CA THR A 200 9.69 -10.03 -12.47
C THR A 200 10.66 -11.19 -12.27
N ALA A 201 11.20 -11.74 -13.36
CA ALA A 201 12.24 -12.75 -13.32
C ALA A 201 13.57 -12.20 -12.74
N ASP A 202 13.77 -10.89 -12.81
CA ASP A 202 14.96 -10.19 -12.32
C ASP A 202 14.84 -9.79 -10.84
N ASP A 203 13.88 -10.36 -10.10
CA ASP A 203 13.71 -10.05 -8.68
C ASP A 203 14.91 -10.55 -7.87
N ALA A 204 15.59 -9.63 -7.19
CA ALA A 204 16.74 -9.92 -6.34
C ALA A 204 16.40 -9.92 -4.83
N TRP A 205 15.15 -9.64 -4.45
CA TRP A 205 14.74 -9.41 -3.07
C TRP A 205 13.69 -10.38 -2.56
N VAL A 206 12.80 -10.84 -3.44
CA VAL A 206 11.75 -11.79 -3.08
C VAL A 206 11.99 -13.09 -3.85
N LEU A 207 12.68 -14.01 -3.19
CA LEU A 207 13.09 -15.28 -3.77
C LEU A 207 12.48 -16.47 -3.02
N PRO A 208 12.17 -17.57 -3.73
CA PRO A 208 12.20 -17.71 -5.20
C PRO A 208 11.04 -16.97 -5.89
N VAL A 209 11.26 -16.45 -7.11
CA VAL A 209 10.21 -15.76 -7.91
C VAL A 209 8.96 -16.62 -8.08
N SER A 210 9.14 -17.94 -8.25
CA SER A 210 8.04 -18.90 -8.39
C SER A 210 7.12 -19.01 -7.16
N GLY A 211 7.55 -18.54 -6.00
CA GLY A 211 6.78 -18.56 -4.74
C GLY A 211 6.20 -17.21 -4.33
N GLN A 212 6.32 -16.16 -5.17
CA GLN A 212 5.90 -14.80 -4.81
C GLN A 212 4.39 -14.65 -4.63
N ALA A 213 3.62 -15.23 -5.54
CA ALA A 213 2.17 -15.06 -5.63
C ALA A 213 1.41 -16.07 -4.75
N PRO A 214 0.15 -15.75 -4.36
CA PRO A 214 -0.76 -16.74 -3.80
C PRO A 214 -1.02 -17.90 -4.79
N VAL A 215 -1.41 -19.05 -4.26
CA VAL A 215 -1.81 -20.24 -5.03
C VAL A 215 -3.32 -20.44 -4.94
N GLY A 216 -3.97 -20.74 -6.06
CA GLY A 216 -5.41 -20.96 -6.07
C GLY A 216 -5.97 -21.31 -7.44
N PRO A 217 -7.28 -21.58 -7.52
CA PRO A 217 -7.93 -21.86 -8.78
C PRO A 217 -7.92 -20.61 -9.68
N ALA A 218 -7.90 -20.82 -10.99
CA ALA A 218 -7.66 -19.76 -11.97
C ALA A 218 -8.75 -18.66 -12.02
N ASP A 219 -9.95 -18.95 -11.51
CA ASP A 219 -11.03 -17.97 -11.33
C ASP A 219 -10.81 -17.04 -10.13
N ARG A 220 -9.95 -17.45 -9.18
CA ARG A 220 -9.58 -16.68 -7.98
C ARG A 220 -8.19 -16.08 -8.05
N VAL A 221 -7.24 -16.74 -8.73
CA VAL A 221 -5.83 -16.34 -8.79
C VAL A 221 -5.32 -16.36 -10.22
N ARG A 222 -4.73 -15.24 -10.66
CA ARG A 222 -4.01 -15.10 -11.93
C ARG A 222 -2.62 -14.57 -11.63
N ALA A 223 -1.58 -15.38 -11.80
CA ALA A 223 -0.20 -14.96 -11.56
C ALA A 223 0.63 -15.14 -12.82
N GLU A 224 1.42 -14.13 -13.17
CA GLU A 224 2.37 -14.19 -14.29
C GLU A 224 3.71 -13.55 -13.92
N VAL A 225 4.77 -14.00 -14.61
CA VAL A 225 6.08 -13.35 -14.57
C VAL A 225 6.19 -12.52 -15.84
N LEU A 226 6.50 -11.23 -15.72
CA LEU A 226 6.50 -10.26 -16.82
C LEU A 226 7.25 -10.77 -18.06
N GLN A 227 8.41 -11.40 -17.86
CA GLN A 227 9.27 -11.91 -18.93
C GLN A 227 8.70 -13.13 -19.67
N GLN A 228 7.64 -13.77 -19.17
CA GLN A 228 6.90 -14.79 -19.93
C GLN A 228 6.21 -14.19 -21.16
N ARG A 229 5.82 -12.92 -21.09
CA ARG A 229 5.20 -12.17 -22.20
C ARG A 229 6.19 -11.24 -22.88
N CYS A 230 7.15 -10.72 -22.12
CA CYS A 230 8.16 -9.78 -22.60
C CYS A 230 9.58 -10.28 -22.29
N PRO A 231 10.10 -11.29 -23.00
CA PRO A 231 11.37 -11.95 -22.64
C PRO A 231 12.59 -11.03 -22.62
N GLY A 232 12.60 -9.97 -23.43
CA GLY A 232 13.71 -9.01 -23.50
C GLY A 232 13.59 -7.84 -22.52
N LEU A 233 12.51 -7.77 -21.73
CA LEU A 233 12.24 -6.64 -20.86
C LEU A 233 12.83 -6.90 -19.46
N SER A 234 13.98 -6.30 -19.17
CA SER A 234 14.60 -6.39 -17.85
C SER A 234 14.02 -5.35 -16.89
N VAL A 235 13.60 -5.80 -15.70
CA VAL A 235 12.92 -4.96 -14.70
C VAL A 235 13.30 -5.41 -13.31
N ALA A 236 14.07 -4.61 -12.58
CA ALA A 236 14.34 -4.86 -11.17
C ALA A 236 13.08 -4.73 -10.29
N HIS A 237 13.09 -5.40 -9.13
CA HIS A 237 12.00 -5.44 -8.15
C HIS A 237 11.38 -4.05 -7.88
N GLU A 238 12.21 -3.06 -7.56
CA GLU A 238 11.82 -1.70 -7.14
C GLU A 238 11.16 -0.90 -8.27
N ASN A 239 11.51 -1.24 -9.52
CA ASN A 239 11.05 -0.52 -10.69
C ASN A 239 9.70 -1.05 -11.19
N LEU A 240 9.31 -2.27 -10.81
CA LEU A 240 8.12 -2.94 -11.35
C LEU A 240 6.84 -2.09 -11.22
N PRO A 241 6.52 -1.43 -10.09
CA PRO A 241 5.30 -0.64 -9.97
C PRO A 241 5.21 0.56 -10.92
N GLY A 242 6.36 1.12 -11.31
CA GLY A 242 6.43 2.26 -12.21
C GLY A 242 6.75 1.88 -13.67
N GLN A 243 7.01 0.61 -13.93
CA GLN A 243 7.41 0.14 -15.25
C GLN A 243 6.21 0.28 -16.22
N PRO A 244 6.37 0.90 -17.41
CA PRO A 244 5.23 1.22 -18.29
C PRO A 244 4.36 0.02 -18.68
N THR A 245 4.98 -1.09 -19.05
CA THR A 245 4.33 -2.37 -19.32
C THR A 245 3.56 -2.87 -18.09
N ALA A 246 4.18 -2.88 -16.91
CA ALA A 246 3.53 -3.32 -15.68
C ALA A 246 2.37 -2.40 -15.24
N VAL A 247 2.48 -1.09 -15.48
CA VAL A 247 1.40 -0.12 -15.25
C VAL A 247 0.21 -0.45 -16.15
N GLU A 248 0.43 -0.69 -17.44
CA GLU A 248 -0.65 -1.09 -18.36
C GLU A 248 -1.29 -2.42 -17.97
N TRP A 249 -0.46 -3.40 -17.59
CA TRP A 249 -0.92 -4.67 -17.05
C TRP A 249 -1.84 -4.46 -15.85
N THR A 250 -1.42 -3.62 -14.91
CA THR A 250 -2.17 -3.32 -13.67
C THR A 250 -3.51 -2.64 -13.98
N LEU A 251 -3.50 -1.62 -14.85
CA LEU A 251 -4.72 -0.92 -15.24
C LEU A 251 -5.69 -1.81 -16.03
N GLY A 252 -5.17 -2.65 -16.94
CA GLY A 252 -5.98 -3.63 -17.67
C GLY A 252 -6.61 -4.65 -16.73
N THR A 253 -5.82 -5.18 -15.80
CA THR A 253 -6.27 -6.13 -14.78
C THR A 253 -7.38 -5.57 -13.90
N LEU A 254 -7.24 -4.32 -13.42
CA LEU A 254 -8.28 -3.66 -12.63
C LEU A 254 -9.59 -3.49 -13.41
N ARG A 255 -9.49 -3.03 -14.68
CA ARG A 255 -10.64 -2.85 -15.58
C ARG A 255 -11.37 -4.17 -15.85
N ASN A 256 -10.64 -5.26 -16.00
CA ASN A 256 -11.18 -6.58 -16.31
C ASN A 256 -11.49 -7.42 -15.07
N GLY A 257 -11.57 -6.81 -13.87
CA GLY A 257 -11.92 -7.51 -12.65
C GLY A 257 -10.92 -8.61 -12.24
N GLY A 258 -9.63 -8.40 -12.46
CA GLY A 258 -8.58 -9.34 -12.07
C GLY A 258 -8.09 -10.27 -13.18
N VAL A 259 -8.61 -10.11 -14.41
CA VAL A 259 -8.11 -10.82 -15.58
C VAL A 259 -7.07 -9.94 -16.30
N PRO A 260 -5.80 -10.39 -16.40
CA PRO A 260 -4.78 -9.67 -17.16
C PRO A 260 -5.21 -9.34 -18.60
N PRO A 261 -4.77 -8.18 -19.16
CA PRO A 261 -5.08 -7.85 -20.55
C PRO A 261 -4.38 -8.85 -21.50
N GLU A 262 -5.08 -9.27 -22.56
CA GLU A 262 -4.56 -10.22 -23.56
C GLU A 262 -3.36 -9.66 -24.32
N GLN A 263 -3.39 -8.36 -24.62
CA GLN A 263 -2.29 -7.63 -25.24
C GLN A 263 -1.55 -6.81 -24.19
N LEU A 264 -0.23 -6.84 -24.25
CA LEU A 264 0.64 -6.12 -23.34
C LEU A 264 1.86 -5.64 -24.14
N PRO A 265 2.10 -4.33 -24.26
CA PRO A 265 3.22 -3.83 -25.03
C PRO A 265 4.50 -3.98 -24.22
N CYS A 266 5.53 -4.59 -24.80
CA CYS A 266 6.83 -4.75 -24.15
C CYS A 266 7.69 -3.51 -24.38
N ARG A 267 7.56 -2.52 -23.48
CA ARG A 267 8.30 -1.25 -23.52
C ARG A 267 8.72 -0.77 -22.15
#